data_AF-A0A250YBF8-F1
#
_entry.id   AF-A0A250YBF8-F1
#
_cell.length_a   1.000
_cell.length_b   1.000
_cell.length_c   1.000
_cell.angle_alpha   90.00
_cell.angle_beta   90.00
_cell.angle_gamma   90.00
#
_symmetry.space_group_name_H-M   'P 1'
#
loop_
_entity.id
_entity.type
_entity.pdbx_description
1 polymer ?
#
loop_
_entity_poly.entity_id
_entity_poly.type
_entity_poly.pdbx_seq_one_letter_code
_entity_poly.pdbx_strand_id
1 'polypeptide(L)'
;MAIPRPWRSNHLLFVGIMILVAVVICLMFYALLWEAGNLVDLPNLRIGFYNFCLWNEDMGSLQCHHFPELEALGMPRVGLALARLGVYGALVLTLFVPLPLLLGHCNGDQGEWQLAVGFLTMSSMLLASGLGLFLSFVWKWVRPYLLGPGFLALGLAQALLILLFMVTVMFRPRIKDKIKLESC
;
A
#
# COMPACT_ATOMS: atom_id res chain seq x y z
N MET A 1 18.22 20.99 -34.07
CA MET A 1 17.05 20.10 -34.24
C MET A 1 16.23 20.14 -32.96
N ALA A 2 15.03 20.73 -33.00
CA ALA A 2 14.15 20.79 -31.83
C ALA A 2 13.36 19.47 -31.74
N ILE A 3 13.62 18.71 -30.68
CA ILE A 3 12.87 17.48 -30.35
C ILE A 3 11.39 17.87 -30.17
N PRO A 4 10.42 17.17 -30.78
CA PRO A 4 9.02 17.55 -30.67
C PRO A 4 8.58 17.41 -29.21
N ARG A 5 8.15 18.54 -28.62
CA ARG A 5 7.61 18.67 -27.26
C ARG A 5 6.69 17.54 -26.75
N PRO A 6 5.82 16.87 -27.56
CA PRO A 6 4.98 15.78 -27.05
C PRO A 6 5.75 14.54 -26.55
N TRP A 7 6.91 14.22 -27.12
CA TRP A 7 7.66 13.00 -26.75
C TRP A 7 8.30 13.15 -25.35
N ARG A 8 8.89 14.33 -25.08
CA ARG A 8 9.48 14.66 -23.78
C ARG A 8 8.44 14.64 -22.66
N SER A 9 7.21 15.08 -22.93
CA SER A 9 6.12 15.11 -21.95
C SER A 9 5.62 13.72 -21.57
N ASN A 10 5.56 12.77 -22.53
CA ASN A 10 5.14 11.40 -22.25
C ASN A 10 6.20 10.64 -21.44
N HIS A 11 7.49 10.84 -21.75
CA HIS A 11 8.59 10.25 -20.97
C HIS A 11 8.62 10.76 -19.53
N LEU A 12 8.44 12.08 -19.32
CA LEU A 12 8.38 12.68 -17.98
C LEU A 12 7.21 12.13 -17.17
N LEU A 13 6.05 11.93 -17.80
CA LEU A 13 4.87 11.37 -17.13
C LEU A 13 5.11 9.92 -16.72
N PHE A 14 5.72 9.10 -17.59
CA PHE A 14 6.09 7.72 -17.26
C PHE A 14 7.11 7.65 -16.12
N VAL A 15 8.15 8.49 -16.14
CA VAL A 15 9.10 8.60 -15.03
C VAL A 15 8.38 9.01 -13.74
N GLY A 16 7.43 9.94 -13.82
CA GLY A 16 6.59 10.32 -12.67
C GLY A 16 5.75 9.16 -12.12
N ILE A 17 5.15 8.33 -12.98
CA ILE A 17 4.45 7.11 -12.58
C ILE A 17 5.41 6.17 -11.84
N MET A 18 6.60 5.92 -12.38
CA MET A 18 7.59 5.03 -11.77
C MET A 18 8.08 5.54 -10.40
N ILE A 19 8.31 6.86 -10.27
CA ILE A 19 8.63 7.49 -8.98
C ILE A 19 7.47 7.30 -7.99
N LEU A 20 6.23 7.51 -8.44
CA LEU A 20 5.06 7.34 -7.59
C LEU A 20 4.92 5.89 -7.09
N VAL A 21 5.14 4.90 -7.97
CA VAL A 21 5.20 3.47 -7.60
C VAL A 21 6.26 3.23 -6.53
N ALA A 22 7.48 3.76 -6.73
CA ALA A 22 8.56 3.60 -5.77
C ALA A 22 8.23 4.23 -4.40
N VAL A 23 7.62 5.42 -4.38
CA VAL A 23 7.17 6.08 -3.16
C VAL A 23 6.13 5.24 -2.42
N VAL A 24 5.13 4.69 -3.13
CA VAL A 24 4.13 3.80 -2.52
C VAL A 24 4.80 2.58 -1.90
N ILE A 25 5.70 1.91 -2.63
CA ILE A 25 6.44 0.75 -2.12
C ILE A 25 7.22 1.14 -0.86
N CYS A 26 7.98 2.23 -0.89
CA CYS A 26 8.73 2.70 0.27
C CYS A 26 7.84 2.99 1.49
N LEU A 27 6.67 3.62 1.30
CA LEU A 27 5.73 3.88 2.39
C LEU A 27 5.18 2.58 2.99
N MET A 28 4.83 1.60 2.16
CA MET A 28 4.36 0.30 2.63
C MET A 28 5.47 -0.49 3.32
N PHE A 29 6.71 -0.47 2.81
CA PHE A 29 7.86 -1.08 3.47
C PHE A 29 8.14 -0.42 4.82
N TYR A 30 8.11 0.91 4.87
CA TYR A 30 8.28 1.67 6.10
C TYR A 30 7.21 1.27 7.13
N ALA A 31 5.94 1.31 6.77
CA ALA A 31 4.87 1.01 7.72
C ALA A 31 4.84 -0.48 8.14
N LEU A 32 5.05 -1.41 7.21
CA LEU A 32 4.83 -2.83 7.46
C LEU A 32 6.06 -3.56 7.97
N LEU A 33 7.25 -3.20 7.49
CA LEU A 33 8.49 -3.88 7.87
C LEU A 33 9.30 -3.05 8.86
N TRP A 34 9.49 -1.75 8.62
CA TRP A 34 10.30 -0.90 9.50
C TRP A 34 9.60 -0.60 10.82
N GLU A 35 8.34 -0.15 10.77
CA GLU A 35 7.48 0.09 11.94
C GLU A 35 6.80 -1.20 12.44
N ALA A 36 7.21 -2.37 11.91
CA ALA A 36 6.65 -3.69 12.24
C ALA A 36 5.11 -3.80 12.09
N GLY A 37 4.51 -2.95 11.26
CA GLY A 37 3.05 -2.90 11.10
C GLY A 37 2.33 -2.30 12.30
N ASN A 38 3.00 -1.52 13.15
CA ASN A 38 2.40 -0.81 14.26
C ASN A 38 1.63 0.42 13.73
N LEU A 39 0.35 0.48 14.06
CA LEU A 39 -0.53 1.60 13.76
C LEU A 39 -0.55 2.61 14.92
N VAL A 40 -0.28 2.13 16.13
CA VAL A 40 -0.07 2.93 17.34
C VAL A 40 1.21 2.43 17.98
N ASP A 41 2.16 3.32 18.23
CA ASP A 41 3.41 3.00 18.93
C ASP A 41 3.70 4.05 20.01
N LEU A 42 3.03 3.90 21.15
CA LEU A 42 3.23 4.69 22.35
C LEU A 42 3.86 3.83 23.45
N PRO A 43 4.57 4.45 24.42
CA PRO A 43 5.19 3.74 25.54
C PRO A 43 4.18 2.96 26.41
N ASN A 44 2.90 3.33 26.35
CA ASN A 44 1.83 2.70 27.11
C ASN A 44 0.83 1.94 26.23
N LEU A 45 1.00 1.95 24.89
CA LEU A 45 0.07 1.32 23.98
C LEU A 45 0.74 1.02 22.64
N ARG A 46 0.83 -0.27 22.29
CA ARG A 46 1.33 -0.69 20.98
C ARG A 46 0.30 -1.57 20.29
N ILE A 47 -0.24 -1.09 19.16
CA ILE A 47 -1.25 -1.81 18.38
C ILE A 47 -0.75 -1.90 16.96
N GLY A 48 -0.53 -3.13 16.49
CA GLY A 48 -0.09 -3.45 15.16
C GLY A 48 -0.62 -4.80 14.68
N PHE A 49 -0.32 -5.13 13.43
CA PHE A 49 -0.78 -6.38 12.84
C PHE A 49 -0.22 -7.62 13.56
N TYR A 50 1.01 -7.56 14.06
CA TYR A 50 1.67 -8.66 14.77
C TYR A 50 1.86 -8.40 16.27
N ASN A 51 1.95 -7.13 16.67
CA ASN A 51 2.20 -6.74 18.04
C ASN A 51 0.93 -6.12 18.63
N PHE A 52 0.45 -6.66 19.73
CA PHE A 52 -0.71 -6.11 20.43
C PHE A 52 -0.40 -6.06 21.92
N CYS A 53 0.01 -4.89 22.40
CA CYS A 53 0.47 -4.69 23.77
C CYS A 53 -0.32 -3.57 24.43
N LEU A 54 -0.92 -3.89 25.56
CA LEU A 54 -1.70 -2.97 26.40
C LEU A 54 -0.92 -2.68 27.68
N TRP A 55 -1.09 -1.49 28.24
CA TRP A 55 -0.56 -1.18 29.56
C TRP A 55 -1.27 -2.01 30.63
N ASN A 56 -0.51 -2.74 31.43
CA ASN A 56 -1.03 -3.45 32.59
C ASN A 56 -0.70 -2.63 33.85
N GLU A 57 -1.74 -2.12 34.52
CA GLU A 57 -1.59 -1.31 35.74
C GLU A 57 -1.03 -2.12 36.91
N ASP A 58 -1.37 -3.41 37.01
CA ASP A 58 -0.91 -4.31 38.08
C ASP A 58 0.59 -4.63 37.97
N MET A 59 1.10 -4.73 36.74
CA MET A 59 2.52 -5.04 36.48
C MET A 59 3.37 -3.79 36.19
N GLY A 60 2.76 -2.59 36.15
CA GLY A 60 3.44 -1.33 35.82
C GLY A 60 4.22 -1.39 34.50
N SER A 61 3.79 -2.22 33.54
CA SER A 61 4.53 -2.50 32.30
C SER A 61 3.59 -2.86 31.15
N LEU A 62 4.12 -2.73 29.92
CA LEU A 62 3.45 -3.16 28.69
C LEU A 62 3.34 -4.69 28.66
N GLN A 63 2.12 -5.22 28.60
CA GLN A 63 1.85 -6.63 28.41
C GLN A 63 1.42 -6.88 26.97
N CYS A 64 2.20 -7.68 26.24
CA CYS A 64 1.86 -8.11 24.90
C CYS A 64 0.98 -9.36 24.96
N HIS A 65 -0.15 -9.31 24.27
CA HIS A 65 -1.11 -10.39 24.20
C HIS A 65 -0.91 -11.18 22.91
N HIS A 66 -1.02 -12.51 23.02
CA HIS A 66 -1.03 -13.42 21.89
C HIS A 66 -2.37 -14.15 21.83
N PHE A 67 -2.49 -15.16 20.97
CA PHE A 67 -3.65 -16.05 21.03
C PHE A 67 -3.39 -17.12 22.08
N PRO A 68 -4.36 -17.43 22.96
CA PRO A 68 -5.81 -17.14 22.86
C PRO A 68 -6.29 -15.82 23.50
N GLU A 69 -5.43 -15.06 24.18
CA GLU A 69 -5.83 -13.86 24.94
C GLU A 69 -6.43 -12.76 24.04
N LEU A 70 -5.90 -12.57 22.83
CA LEU A 70 -6.44 -11.66 21.82
C LEU A 70 -7.90 -11.97 21.46
N GLU A 71 -8.23 -13.25 21.38
CA GLU A 71 -9.56 -13.70 20.99
C GLU A 71 -10.57 -13.43 22.10
N ALA A 72 -10.17 -13.63 23.36
CA ALA A 72 -10.94 -13.19 24.52
C ALA A 72 -11.13 -11.66 24.56
N LEU A 73 -10.15 -10.92 24.07
CA LEU A 73 -10.24 -9.46 23.90
C LEU A 73 -11.05 -9.06 22.65
N GLY A 74 -11.67 -9.98 21.92
CA GLY A 74 -12.55 -9.70 20.79
C GLY A 74 -11.83 -9.50 19.44
N MET A 75 -10.54 -9.88 19.34
CA MET A 75 -9.84 -9.98 18.05
C MET A 75 -9.96 -11.40 17.49
N PRO A 76 -10.83 -11.64 16.48
CA PRO A 76 -10.96 -12.97 15.89
C PRO A 76 -9.67 -13.36 15.16
N ARG A 77 -9.15 -14.57 15.41
CA ARG A 77 -7.92 -15.05 14.78
C ARG A 77 -7.98 -15.02 13.26
N VAL A 78 -9.12 -15.45 12.70
CA VAL A 78 -9.35 -15.45 11.24
C VAL A 78 -9.41 -14.02 10.70
N GLY A 79 -10.09 -13.11 11.39
CA GLY A 79 -10.17 -11.71 10.98
C GLY A 79 -8.80 -11.03 10.94
N LEU A 80 -7.96 -11.28 11.95
CA LEU A 80 -6.58 -10.75 11.97
C LEU A 80 -5.72 -11.37 10.85
N ALA A 81 -5.87 -12.66 10.58
CA ALA A 81 -5.19 -13.31 9.46
C ALA A 81 -5.61 -12.71 8.10
N LEU A 82 -6.91 -12.44 7.90
CA LEU A 82 -7.42 -11.78 6.70
C LEU A 82 -6.91 -10.34 6.57
N ALA A 83 -6.87 -9.58 7.68
CA ALA A 83 -6.30 -8.24 7.69
C ALA A 83 -4.82 -8.24 7.28
N ARG A 84 -4.02 -9.17 7.83
CA ARG A 84 -2.63 -9.37 7.44
C ARG A 84 -2.50 -9.75 5.97
N LEU A 85 -3.30 -10.69 5.50
CA LEU A 85 -3.30 -11.11 4.09
C LEU A 85 -3.64 -9.93 3.17
N GLY A 86 -4.61 -9.09 3.54
CA GLY A 86 -4.93 -7.88 2.79
C GLY A 86 -3.77 -6.90 2.72
N VAL A 87 -3.22 -6.50 3.86
CA VAL A 87 -2.22 -5.42 3.91
C VAL A 87 -0.86 -5.86 3.36
N TYR A 88 -0.40 -7.08 3.68
CA TYR A 88 0.86 -7.61 3.15
C TYR A 88 0.69 -8.13 1.71
N GLY A 89 -0.47 -8.68 1.36
CA GLY A 89 -0.78 -9.06 -0.03
C GLY A 89 -0.78 -7.85 -0.96
N ALA A 90 -1.29 -6.70 -0.51
CA ALA A 90 -1.20 -5.45 -1.25
C ALA A 90 0.25 -5.02 -1.52
N LEU A 91 1.16 -5.16 -0.53
CA LEU A 91 2.57 -4.87 -0.73
C LEU A 91 3.18 -5.75 -1.82
N VAL A 92 2.93 -7.07 -1.76
CA VAL A 92 3.43 -8.02 -2.75
C VAL A 92 2.92 -7.67 -4.14
N LEU A 93 1.63 -7.41 -4.32
CA LEU A 93 1.10 -7.01 -5.62
C LEU A 93 1.68 -5.69 -6.13
N THR A 94 1.89 -4.72 -5.24
CA THR A 94 2.51 -3.43 -5.59
C THR A 94 3.95 -3.59 -6.06
N LEU A 95 4.71 -4.51 -5.48
CA LEU A 95 6.07 -4.84 -5.91
C LEU A 95 6.13 -5.39 -7.34
N PHE A 96 5.06 -6.04 -7.80
CA PHE A 96 4.97 -6.55 -9.18
C PHE A 96 4.52 -5.51 -10.20
N VAL A 97 4.07 -4.31 -9.80
CA VAL A 97 3.59 -3.25 -10.72
C VAL A 97 4.67 -2.64 -11.63
N PRO A 98 5.94 -2.41 -11.19
CA PRO A 98 6.97 -1.80 -12.03
C PRO A 98 7.25 -2.56 -13.34
N LEU A 99 7.29 -3.89 -13.28
CA LEU A 99 7.62 -4.75 -14.42
C LEU A 99 6.62 -4.64 -15.59
N PRO A 100 5.31 -4.87 -15.41
CA PRO A 100 4.33 -4.72 -16.47
C PRO A 100 4.16 -3.27 -16.95
N LEU A 101 4.42 -2.27 -16.09
CA LEU A 101 4.47 -0.87 -16.52
C LEU A 101 5.64 -0.61 -17.48
N LEU A 102 6.83 -1.14 -17.18
CA LEU A 102 8.01 -1.04 -18.04
C LEU A 102 7.81 -1.79 -19.36
N LEU A 103 7.31 -3.02 -19.30
CA LEU A 103 7.04 -3.83 -20.48
C LEU A 103 5.94 -3.21 -21.36
N GLY A 104 4.85 -2.76 -20.76
CA GLY A 104 3.77 -2.06 -21.48
C GLY A 104 4.23 -0.74 -22.10
N HIS A 105 5.20 -0.06 -21.49
CA HIS A 105 5.78 1.17 -22.05
C HIS A 105 6.76 0.89 -23.20
N CYS A 106 7.69 -0.07 -23.05
CA CYS A 106 8.70 -0.38 -24.06
C CYS A 106 8.13 -1.11 -25.27
N ASN A 107 7.28 -2.12 -25.04
CA ASN A 107 6.80 -3.01 -26.10
C ASN A 107 5.45 -2.57 -26.67
N GLY A 108 4.82 -1.53 -26.09
CA GLY A 108 3.45 -1.14 -26.42
C GLY A 108 2.42 -2.24 -26.12
N ASP A 109 2.78 -3.19 -25.25
CA ASP A 109 1.94 -4.36 -24.97
C ASP A 109 0.73 -3.95 -24.10
N GLN A 110 -0.45 -4.05 -24.69
CA GLN A 110 -1.70 -3.75 -24.03
C GLN A 110 -2.02 -4.73 -22.90
N GLY A 111 -1.58 -5.99 -23.00
CA GLY A 111 -1.78 -7.02 -21.99
C GLY A 111 -1.02 -6.67 -20.71
N GLU A 112 0.26 -6.29 -20.84
CA GLU A 112 1.10 -5.85 -19.73
C GLU A 112 0.52 -4.60 -19.05
N TRP A 113 0.03 -3.63 -19.82
CA TRP A 113 -0.63 -2.46 -19.24
C TRP A 113 -1.89 -2.85 -18.44
N GLN A 114 -2.69 -3.79 -18.95
CA GLN A 114 -3.87 -4.29 -18.23
C GLN A 114 -3.49 -5.05 -16.97
N LEU A 115 -2.39 -5.80 -17.00
CA LEU A 115 -1.84 -6.52 -15.86
C LEU A 115 -1.38 -5.54 -14.76
N ALA A 116 -0.67 -4.47 -15.13
CA ALA A 116 -0.30 -3.39 -14.21
C ALA A 116 -1.53 -2.74 -13.54
N VAL A 117 -2.56 -2.42 -14.34
CA VAL A 117 -3.81 -1.88 -13.81
C VAL A 117 -4.50 -2.87 -12.87
N GLY A 118 -4.50 -4.16 -13.22
CA GLY A 118 -5.05 -5.23 -12.37
C GLY A 118 -4.32 -5.37 -11.03
N PHE A 119 -3.00 -5.29 -11.01
CA PHE A 119 -2.23 -5.29 -9.76
C PHE A 119 -2.52 -4.06 -8.92
N LEU A 120 -2.63 -2.87 -9.53
CA LEU A 120 -2.97 -1.63 -8.81
C LEU A 120 -4.36 -1.69 -8.17
N THR A 121 -5.37 -2.17 -8.90
CA THR A 121 -6.74 -2.29 -8.37
C THR A 121 -6.79 -3.28 -7.21
N MET A 122 -6.22 -4.47 -7.40
CA MET A 122 -6.20 -5.51 -6.36
C MET A 122 -5.40 -5.08 -5.13
N SER A 123 -4.25 -4.44 -5.31
CA SER A 123 -3.46 -3.88 -4.21
C SER A 123 -4.26 -2.84 -3.42
N SER A 124 -4.87 -1.87 -4.10
CA SER A 124 -5.68 -0.84 -3.47
C SER A 124 -6.87 -1.43 -2.70
N MET A 125 -7.55 -2.44 -3.25
CA MET A 125 -8.68 -3.09 -2.59
C MET A 125 -8.23 -3.89 -1.37
N LEU A 126 -7.13 -4.65 -1.48
CA LEU A 126 -6.58 -5.45 -0.39
C LEU A 126 -6.04 -4.57 0.75
N LEU A 127 -5.38 -3.46 0.43
CA LEU A 127 -4.89 -2.53 1.44
C LEU A 127 -6.05 -1.86 2.18
N ALA A 128 -7.03 -1.32 1.46
CA ALA A 128 -8.21 -0.70 2.07
C ALA A 128 -9.03 -1.67 2.92
N SER A 129 -9.29 -2.89 2.41
CA SER A 129 -10.06 -3.90 3.14
C SER A 129 -9.28 -4.46 4.33
N GLY A 130 -8.00 -4.77 4.18
CA GLY A 130 -7.18 -5.28 5.28
C GLY A 130 -6.99 -4.26 6.40
N LEU A 131 -6.72 -3.00 6.04
CA LEU A 131 -6.61 -1.90 7.01
C LEU A 131 -7.96 -1.61 7.67
N GLY A 132 -9.04 -1.55 6.89
CA GLY A 132 -10.39 -1.31 7.39
C GLY A 132 -10.88 -2.41 8.34
N LEU A 133 -10.64 -3.68 8.00
CA LEU A 133 -10.93 -4.82 8.87
C LEU A 133 -10.16 -4.73 10.18
N PHE A 134 -8.85 -4.47 10.11
CA PHE A 134 -8.04 -4.32 11.32
C PHE A 134 -8.55 -3.19 12.21
N LEU A 135 -8.80 -2.01 11.63
CA LEU A 135 -9.33 -0.86 12.35
C LEU A 135 -10.67 -1.15 12.99
N SER A 136 -11.56 -1.90 12.32
CA SER A 136 -12.84 -2.31 12.89
C SER A 136 -12.67 -3.12 14.18
N PHE A 137 -11.66 -4.00 14.25
CA PHE A 137 -11.39 -4.79 15.46
C PHE A 137 -10.76 -3.97 16.59
N VAL A 138 -9.87 -3.03 16.25
CA VAL A 138 -9.14 -2.24 17.26
C VAL A 138 -9.81 -0.90 17.59
N TRP A 139 -10.93 -0.56 16.94
CA TRP A 139 -11.61 0.73 17.07
C TRP A 139 -11.93 1.13 18.51
N LYS A 140 -12.28 0.14 19.35
CA LYS A 140 -12.58 0.37 20.77
C LYS A 140 -11.37 0.81 21.60
N TRP A 141 -10.15 0.56 21.14
CA TRP A 141 -8.91 0.89 21.84
C TRP A 141 -8.14 2.03 21.19
N VAL A 142 -8.30 2.22 19.87
CA VAL A 142 -7.60 3.26 19.12
C VAL A 142 -8.43 4.53 19.13
N ARG A 143 -7.87 5.61 19.66
CA ARG A 143 -8.39 6.96 19.37
C ARG A 143 -7.61 7.57 18.20
N PRO A 144 -8.25 8.38 17.35
CA PRO A 144 -7.63 8.88 16.12
C PRO A 144 -6.37 9.71 16.34
N TYR A 145 -6.22 10.37 17.50
CA TYR A 145 -5.02 11.15 17.82
C TYR A 145 -3.82 10.28 18.26
N LEU A 146 -4.01 9.00 18.59
CA LEU A 146 -2.93 8.07 18.92
C LEU A 146 -2.35 7.37 17.68
N LEU A 147 -2.90 7.64 16.50
CA LEU A 147 -2.43 7.01 15.27
C LEU A 147 -1.01 7.45 14.98
N GLY A 148 -0.10 6.47 14.92
CA GLY A 148 1.31 6.68 14.72
C GLY A 148 1.70 6.89 13.25
N PRO A 149 3.00 7.08 12.99
CA PRO A 149 3.52 7.30 11.65
C PRO A 149 3.23 6.13 10.69
N GLY A 150 3.19 4.90 11.20
CA GLY A 150 2.83 3.71 10.40
C GLY A 150 1.41 3.80 9.81
N PHE A 151 0.43 4.29 10.57
CA PHE A 151 -0.93 4.50 10.05
C PHE A 151 -0.97 5.59 8.97
N LEU A 152 -0.30 6.72 9.23
CA LEU A 152 -0.23 7.83 8.26
C LEU A 152 0.44 7.40 6.95
N ALA A 153 1.50 6.61 7.05
CA ALA A 153 2.18 6.06 5.89
C ALA A 153 1.29 5.11 5.08
N LEU A 154 0.50 4.24 5.72
CA LEU A 154 -0.46 3.36 5.02
C LEU A 154 -1.63 4.15 4.40
N GLY A 155 -2.14 5.16 5.11
CA GLY A 155 -3.17 6.06 4.57
C GLY A 155 -2.69 6.85 3.35
N LEU A 156 -1.46 7.35 3.41
CA LEU A 156 -0.82 8.02 2.26
C LEU A 156 -0.56 7.03 1.11
N ALA A 157 -0.06 5.83 1.41
CA ALA A 157 0.14 4.78 0.41
C ALA A 157 -1.17 4.43 -0.31
N GLN A 158 -2.30 4.32 0.42
CA GLN A 158 -3.61 4.09 -0.14
C GLN A 158 -4.04 5.24 -1.08
N ALA A 159 -3.88 6.49 -0.65
CA ALA A 159 -4.22 7.65 -1.47
C ALA A 159 -3.38 7.71 -2.77
N LEU A 160 -2.08 7.43 -2.66
CA LEU A 160 -1.17 7.39 -3.80
C LEU A 160 -1.42 6.20 -4.72
N LEU A 161 -1.85 5.04 -4.22
CA LEU A 161 -2.30 3.91 -5.05
C LEU A 161 -3.52 4.28 -5.89
N ILE A 162 -4.49 5.00 -5.31
CA ILE A 162 -5.67 5.49 -6.04
C ILE A 162 -5.25 6.50 -7.12
N LEU A 163 -4.37 7.44 -6.77
CA LEU A 163 -3.82 8.40 -7.73
C LEU A 163 -3.07 7.69 -8.87
N LEU A 164 -2.24 6.71 -8.54
CA LEU A 164 -1.47 5.92 -9.48
C LEU A 164 -2.37 5.13 -10.42
N PHE A 165 -3.44 4.52 -9.90
CA PHE A 165 -4.48 3.88 -10.69
C PHE A 165 -5.12 4.88 -11.68
N MET A 166 -5.56 6.05 -11.20
CA MET A 166 -6.19 7.07 -12.03
C MET A 166 -5.26 7.54 -13.15
N VAL A 167 -4.01 7.86 -12.83
CA VAL A 167 -3.01 8.29 -13.81
C VAL A 167 -2.72 7.19 -14.83
N THR A 168 -2.59 5.93 -14.39
CA THR A 168 -2.32 4.78 -15.27
C THR A 168 -3.49 4.52 -16.22
N VAL A 169 -4.73 4.65 -15.75
CA VAL A 169 -5.93 4.52 -16.60
C VAL A 169 -6.05 5.69 -17.58
N MET A 170 -5.84 6.94 -17.12
CA MET A 170 -5.91 8.14 -17.95
C MET A 170 -4.78 8.27 -18.97
N PHE A 171 -3.62 7.64 -18.71
CA PHE A 171 -2.47 7.68 -19.62
C PHE A 171 -2.57 6.63 -20.74
N ARG A 172 -3.24 5.49 -20.51
CA ARG A 172 -3.46 4.43 -21.51
C ARG A 172 -4.04 4.93 -22.85
N PRO A 173 -5.05 5.83 -22.90
CA PRO A 173 -5.58 6.38 -24.15
C PRO A 173 -4.54 7.13 -24.97
N ARG A 174 -3.52 7.73 -24.34
CA ARG A 174 -2.56 8.62 -25.00
C ARG A 174 -1.46 7.91 -25.78
N ILE A 175 -1.18 6.64 -25.45
CA ILE A 175 -0.20 5.80 -26.15
C ILE A 175 -0.80 5.23 -27.44
N LYS A 176 -2.10 4.90 -27.42
CA LYS A 176 -2.84 4.30 -28.55
C LYS A 176 -2.76 5.12 -29.85
N ASP A 177 -2.55 6.43 -29.71
CA ASP A 177 -2.57 7.38 -30.84
C ASP A 177 -1.19 7.80 -31.34
N LYS A 178 -0.07 7.43 -30.69
CA LYS A 178 1.21 8.15 -30.94
C LYS A 178 2.50 7.36 -31.11
N ILE A 179 2.60 6.08 -30.75
CA ILE A 179 3.93 5.44 -30.68
C ILE A 179 3.94 4.09 -31.42
N LYS A 180 4.01 4.18 -32.75
CA LYS A 180 4.98 3.35 -33.48
C LYS A 180 6.28 4.16 -33.44
N LEU A 181 7.15 3.91 -32.48
CA LEU A 181 8.56 4.26 -32.68
C LEU A 181 9.49 3.37 -31.88
N GLU A 182 10.53 2.99 -32.61
CA GLU A 182 11.74 2.29 -32.26
C GLU A 182 12.45 2.88 -31.04
N SER A 183 13.05 1.95 -30.31
CA SER A 183 13.97 2.05 -29.18
C SER A 183 13.39 2.49 -27.81
N CYS A 184 13.06 1.48 -27.00
CA CYS A 184 13.79 1.29 -25.74
C CYS A 184 15.23 0.81 -26.04
#